data_AF-A0A1J3ISW2-F1
#
_entry.id   AF-A0A1J3ISW2-F1
#
_cell.length_a   1.000
_cell.length_b   1.000
_cell.length_c   1.000
_cell.angle_alpha   90.00
_cell.angle_beta   90.00
_cell.angle_gamma   90.00
#
_symmetry.space_group_name_H-M   'P 1'
#
loop_
_entity.id
_entity.type
_entity.pdbx_description
1 polymer ?
#
loop_
_entity_poly.entity_id
_entity_poly.type
_entity_poly.pdbx_seq_one_letter_code
_entity_poly.pdbx_strand_id
1 'polypeptide(L)'
;FGLILAGSGKLKTELRQSDMFDPKLGANILKVVDLSYGGENGFYKAIELSSEILANWNVKFIQEKRLIRKYFGEISPDTGKSVWGLEDTLKALDSGSVETLIVWED
;
A
#
# COMPACT_ATOMS: atom_id res chain seq x y z
N PHE A 1 0.42 5.00 6.00
CA PHE A 1 1.64 4.86 6.83
C PHE A 1 2.43 3.69 6.27
N GLY A 2 3.73 3.85 6.01
CA GLY A 2 4.58 2.79 5.45
C GLY A 2 5.69 2.43 6.44
N LEU A 3 5.92 1.14 6.65
CA LEU A 3 6.89 0.62 7.61
C LEU A 3 8.03 -0.10 6.89
N ILE A 4 9.26 0.08 7.35
CA ILE A 4 10.43 -0.66 6.87
C ILE A 4 11.02 -1.43 8.03
N LEU A 5 11.29 -2.71 7.83
CA LEU A 5 11.97 -3.56 8.81
C LEU A 5 13.43 -3.71 8.43
N ALA A 6 14.33 -3.26 9.29
CA ALA A 6 15.78 -3.34 9.10
C ALA A 6 16.45 -3.95 10.33
N GLY A 7 17.53 -4.70 10.13
CA GLY A 7 18.19 -5.46 11.20
C GLY A 7 19.24 -6.40 10.64
N SER A 8 19.76 -7.33 11.43
CA SER A 8 20.68 -8.36 10.96
C SER A 8 20.09 -9.76 11.20
N GLY A 9 20.39 -10.69 10.29
CA GLY A 9 19.99 -12.08 10.42
C GLY A 9 18.48 -12.32 10.33
N LYS A 10 18.02 -13.43 10.91
CA LYS A 10 16.65 -13.96 10.75
C LYS A 10 15.58 -13.27 11.59
N LEU A 11 15.97 -12.40 12.52
CA LEU A 11 15.05 -11.75 13.46
C LEU A 11 13.89 -11.03 12.76
N LYS A 12 14.12 -10.45 11.58
CA LYS A 12 13.06 -9.78 10.79
C LYS A 12 12.08 -10.74 10.14
N THR A 13 12.55 -11.91 9.75
CA THR A 13 11.72 -12.95 9.15
C THR A 13 10.88 -13.62 10.23
N GLU A 14 11.47 -13.87 11.40
CA GLU A 14 10.77 -14.40 12.57
C GLU A 14 9.77 -13.41 13.14
N LEU A 15 10.12 -12.13 13.29
CA LEU A 15 9.17 -11.08 13.71
C LEU A 15 7.96 -10.99 12.77
N ARG A 16 8.20 -11.07 11.44
CA ARG A 16 7.13 -11.03 10.45
C ARG A 16 6.21 -12.27 10.51
N GLN A 17 6.74 -13.42 10.90
CA GLN A 17 6.00 -14.68 10.99
C GLN A 17 5.42 -14.95 12.39
N SER A 18 5.89 -14.24 13.41
CA SER A 18 5.42 -14.39 14.78
C SER A 18 4.08 -13.72 14.99
N ASP A 19 3.20 -14.36 15.76
CA ASP A 19 1.92 -13.79 16.22
C ASP A 19 2.11 -12.59 17.17
N MET A 20 3.35 -12.25 17.53
CA MET A 20 3.66 -11.08 18.36
C MET A 20 3.65 -9.77 17.57
N PHE A 21 3.69 -9.82 16.24
CA PHE A 21 3.66 -8.63 15.40
C PHE A 21 2.23 -8.29 15.01
N ASP A 22 1.77 -7.07 15.31
CA ASP A 22 0.40 -6.65 15.01
C ASP A 22 0.12 -6.82 13.49
N PRO A 23 -0.90 -7.61 13.11
CA PRO A 23 -1.25 -7.83 11.71
C PRO A 23 -1.52 -6.54 10.93
N LYS A 24 -2.04 -5.50 11.59
CA LYS A 24 -2.30 -4.18 10.99
C LYS A 24 -0.99 -3.45 10.65
N LEU A 25 0.04 -3.62 11.46
CA LEU A 25 1.39 -3.12 11.15
C LEU A 25 2.05 -3.98 10.08
N GLY A 26 1.81 -5.30 10.10
CA GLY A 26 2.27 -6.27 9.10
C GLY A 26 1.83 -5.91 7.69
N ALA A 27 0.56 -5.54 7.52
CA ALA A 27 0.00 -5.11 6.24
C ALA A 27 0.63 -3.83 5.67
N ASN A 28 1.29 -3.03 6.53
CA ASN A 28 1.92 -1.76 6.16
C ASN A 28 3.44 -1.86 5.95
N ILE A 29 4.02 -3.07 6.00
CA ILE A 29 5.45 -3.28 5.72
C ILE A 29 5.71 -3.12 4.21
N LEU A 30 6.52 -2.12 3.85
CA LEU A 30 6.91 -1.82 2.48
C LEU A 30 8.11 -2.65 2.03
N LYS A 31 9.09 -2.83 2.91
CA LYS A 31 10.34 -3.54 2.61
C LYS A 31 10.94 -4.12 3.87
N VAL A 32 11.63 -5.25 3.69
CA VAL A 32 12.55 -5.80 4.68
C VAL A 32 13.97 -5.63 4.14
N VAL A 33 14.83 -4.93 4.88
CA VAL A 33 16.22 -4.67 4.51
C VAL A 33 17.13 -5.54 5.35
N ASP A 34 18.06 -6.24 4.69
CA ASP A 34 19.11 -6.97 5.37
C ASP A 34 20.38 -6.12 5.54
N LEU A 35 20.87 -6.06 6.78
CA LEU A 35 22.02 -5.26 7.17
C LEU A 35 22.99 -6.13 7.94
N SER A 36 24.27 -5.97 7.64
CA SER A 36 25.33 -6.74 8.29
C SER A 36 25.66 -6.24 9.70
N TYR A 37 25.19 -5.04 10.07
CA TYR A 37 25.49 -4.39 11.36
C TYR A 37 24.30 -3.56 11.82
N GLY A 38 24.07 -3.56 13.15
CA GLY A 38 23.07 -2.73 13.81
C GLY A 38 23.64 -1.38 14.26
N GLY A 39 22.87 -0.62 15.04
CA GLY A 39 23.24 0.72 15.51
C GLY A 39 23.07 1.81 14.45
N GLU A 40 23.66 2.99 14.69
CA GLU A 40 23.49 4.16 13.82
C GLU A 40 23.93 3.92 12.38
N ASN A 41 25.07 3.23 12.18
CA ASN A 41 25.58 2.91 10.85
C ASN A 41 24.61 1.99 10.07
N GLY A 42 24.01 1.02 10.75
CA GLY A 42 22.96 0.18 10.19
C GLY A 42 21.71 0.99 9.84
N PHE A 43 21.32 1.92 10.71
CA PHE A 43 20.17 2.80 10.50
C PHE A 43 20.35 3.70 9.27
N TYR A 44 21.49 4.35 9.12
CA TYR A 44 21.79 5.16 7.93
C TYR A 44 21.75 4.32 6.65
N LYS A 45 22.31 3.10 6.70
CA LYS A 45 22.27 2.20 5.54
C LYS A 45 20.86 1.73 5.22
N ALA A 46 20.02 1.51 6.23
CA ALA A 46 18.61 1.19 6.05
C ALA A 46 17.87 2.31 5.30
N ILE A 47 18.12 3.56 5.68
CA ILE A 47 17.53 4.74 5.05
C ILE A 47 17.98 4.83 3.58
N GLU A 48 19.28 4.71 3.31
CA GLU A 48 19.83 4.77 1.96
C GLU A 48 19.19 3.72 1.04
N LEU A 49 19.14 2.46 1.48
CA LEU A 49 18.56 1.33 0.72
C LEU A 49 17.04 1.36 0.61
N SER A 50 16.38 2.19 1.42
CA SER A 50 14.93 2.35 1.41
C SER A 50 14.49 3.64 0.74
N SER A 51 15.40 4.59 0.52
CA SER A 51 15.11 5.88 -0.09
C SER A 51 14.42 5.73 -1.44
N GLU A 52 14.87 4.79 -2.28
CA GLU A 52 14.27 4.50 -3.58
C GLU A 52 12.84 3.97 -3.46
N ILE A 53 12.56 3.12 -2.47
CA ILE A 53 11.21 2.57 -2.25
C ILE A 53 10.29 3.58 -1.58
N LEU A 54 10.82 4.42 -0.69
CA LEU A 54 10.07 5.54 -0.12
C LEU A 54 9.74 6.57 -1.19
N ALA A 55 10.69 6.86 -2.08
CA ALA A 55 10.46 7.70 -3.26
C ALA A 55 9.37 7.08 -4.13
N ASN A 56 9.51 5.81 -4.51
CA ASN A 56 8.55 5.08 -5.35
C ASN A 56 7.16 4.93 -4.70
N TRP A 57 7.08 4.70 -3.38
CA TRP A 57 5.82 4.63 -2.63
C TRP A 57 5.04 5.95 -2.68
N ASN A 58 5.75 7.07 -2.66
CA ASN A 58 5.17 8.40 -2.78
C ASN A 58 4.88 8.79 -4.23
N VAL A 59 5.25 7.97 -5.23
CA VAL A 59 4.91 8.23 -6.63
C VAL A 59 3.42 7.96 -6.81
N LYS A 60 2.68 9.05 -7.11
CA LYS A 60 1.25 9.10 -7.48
C LYS A 60 0.83 7.90 -8.35
N PHE A 61 1.69 7.49 -9.29
CA PHE A 61 1.47 6.36 -10.20
C PHE A 61 1.31 4.97 -9.55
N ILE A 62 2.04 4.67 -8.47
CA ILE A 62 1.89 3.37 -7.78
C ILE A 62 0.56 3.33 -7.01
N GLN A 63 0.20 4.45 -6.37
CA GLN A 63 -1.10 4.58 -5.71
C GLN A 63 -2.25 4.51 -6.72
N GLU A 64 -2.11 5.17 -7.86
CA GLU A 64 -3.09 5.16 -8.94
C GLU A 64 -3.27 3.76 -9.53
N LYS A 65 -2.19 3.03 -9.81
CA LYS A 65 -2.26 1.62 -10.23
C LYS A 65 -2.97 0.74 -9.21
N ARG A 66 -2.73 0.96 -7.91
CA ARG A 66 -3.39 0.20 -6.84
C ARG A 66 -4.88 0.54 -6.77
N LEU A 67 -5.24 1.81 -6.92
CA LEU A 67 -6.63 2.28 -6.92
C LEU A 67 -7.40 1.67 -8.09
N ILE A 68 -6.83 1.72 -9.30
CA ILE A 68 -7.41 1.13 -10.51
C ILE A 68 -7.56 -0.39 -10.36
N ARG A 69 -6.55 -1.08 -9.80
CA ARG A 69 -6.65 -2.53 -9.52
C ARG A 69 -7.76 -2.86 -8.53
N LYS A 70 -7.96 -2.04 -7.48
CA LYS A 70 -9.07 -2.21 -6.53
C LYS A 70 -10.41 -2.07 -7.26
N TYR A 71 -10.58 -1.03 -8.06
CA TYR A 71 -11.76 -0.83 -8.90
C TYR A 71 -12.03 -2.03 -9.82
N PHE A 72 -11.02 -2.54 -10.53
CA PHE A 72 -11.18 -3.74 -11.37
C PHE A 72 -11.58 -5.00 -10.59
N GLY A 73 -11.17 -5.13 -9.32
CA GLY A 73 -11.64 -6.21 -8.46
C GLY A 73 -13.12 -6.11 -8.10
N GLU A 74 -13.65 -4.89 -8.01
CA GLU A 74 -15.05 -4.61 -7.67
C GLU A 74 -16.00 -4.66 -8.88
N ILE A 75 -15.46 -4.61 -10.10
CA ILE A 75 -16.19 -4.84 -11.37
C ILE A 75 -16.66 -6.30 -11.50
N SER A 76 -16.22 -7.20 -10.61
CA SER A 76 -16.72 -8.58 -10.61
C SER A 76 -18.26 -8.58 -10.57
N PRO A 77 -18.94 -9.34 -11.47
CA PRO A 77 -20.39 -9.34 -11.57
C PRO A 77 -21.09 -9.76 -10.28
N ASP A 78 -20.40 -10.45 -9.39
CA ASP A 78 -20.94 -10.95 -8.12
C ASP A 78 -21.03 -9.88 -7.02
N THR A 79 -20.29 -8.76 -7.14
CA THR A 79 -20.24 -7.74 -6.08
C THR A 79 -21.20 -6.57 -6.29
N GLY A 80 -21.49 -6.17 -7.53
CA GLY A 80 -22.45 -5.10 -7.86
C GLY A 80 -22.12 -3.72 -7.26
N LYS A 81 -20.89 -3.50 -6.78
CA LYS A 81 -20.46 -2.29 -6.04
C LYS A 81 -19.78 -1.23 -6.90
N SER A 82 -19.63 -1.47 -8.20
CA SER A 82 -19.03 -0.53 -9.15
C SER A 82 -20.09 0.01 -10.11
N VAL A 83 -20.14 1.33 -10.27
CA VAL A 83 -20.91 2.02 -11.33
C VAL A 83 -19.94 2.70 -12.29
N TRP A 84 -20.30 2.78 -13.57
CA TRP A 84 -19.51 3.44 -14.60
C TRP A 84 -20.43 4.21 -15.55
N GLY A 85 -19.90 5.24 -16.21
CA GLY A 85 -20.67 6.12 -17.06
C GLY A 85 -21.29 7.31 -16.31
N LEU A 86 -21.60 8.38 -17.05
CA LEU A 86 -21.98 9.67 -16.47
C LEU A 86 -23.30 9.59 -15.67
N GLU A 87 -24.33 8.98 -16.27
CA GLU A 87 -25.68 8.97 -15.71
C GLU A 87 -25.78 8.13 -14.43
N ASP A 88 -25.20 6.93 -14.43
CA ASP A 88 -25.23 6.03 -13.29
C ASP A 88 -24.33 6.51 -12.15
N THR A 89 -23.19 7.14 -12.48
CA THR A 89 -22.30 7.74 -11.47
C THR A 89 -22.97 8.94 -10.78
N LEU A 90 -23.68 9.78 -11.53
CA LEU A 90 -24.42 10.92 -10.95
C LEU A 90 -25.56 10.44 -10.05
N LYS A 91 -26.34 9.44 -10.46
CA LYS A 91 -27.38 8.84 -9.60
C LYS A 91 -26.82 8.22 -8.32
N ALA A 92 -25.67 7.55 -8.41
CA ALA A 92 -24.99 6.99 -7.24
C ALA A 92 -24.46 8.09 -6.30
N LEU A 93 -23.98 9.21 -6.87
CA LEU A 93 -23.52 10.36 -6.12
C LEU A 93 -24.67 11.09 -5.40
N ASP A 94 -25.79 11.32 -6.08
CA ASP A 94 -27.00 11.95 -5.51
C ASP A 94 -27.63 11.12 -4.39
N SER A 95 -27.55 9.80 -4.50
CA SER A 95 -27.99 8.86 -3.46
C SER A 95 -26.98 8.67 -2.32
N GLY A 96 -25.82 9.34 -2.37
CA GLY A 96 -24.78 9.26 -1.34
C GLY A 96 -24.11 7.89 -1.21
N SER A 97 -24.25 7.01 -2.21
CA SER A 97 -23.78 5.61 -2.16
C SER A 97 -22.35 5.43 -2.68
N VAL A 98 -21.62 6.54 -2.93
CA VAL A 98 -20.26 6.53 -3.47
C VAL A 98 -19.23 6.67 -2.34
N GLU A 99 -18.40 5.65 -2.15
CA GLU A 99 -17.25 5.71 -1.24
C GLU A 99 -16.03 6.38 -1.90
N THR A 100 -15.75 6.04 -3.16
CA THR A 100 -14.57 6.54 -3.89
C THR A 100 -14.96 6.89 -5.33
N LEU A 101 -14.79 8.16 -5.71
CA LEU A 101 -15.00 8.64 -7.07
C LEU A 101 -13.65 8.71 -7.79
N ILE A 102 -13.53 8.03 -8.94
CA ILE A 102 -12.35 8.09 -9.80
C ILE A 102 -12.70 8.93 -11.03
N VAL A 103 -12.02 10.06 -11.19
CA VAL A 103 -12.18 10.94 -12.36
C VAL A 103 -10.86 10.92 -13.14
N TRP A 104 -10.97 10.73 -14.45
CA TRP A 104 -9.83 10.85 -15.34
C TRP A 104 -9.73 12.30 -15.84
N GLU A 105 -8.55 12.89 -15.70
CA GLU A 105 -8.22 14.27 -16.09
C GLU A 105 -7.34 14.19 -17.35
N ASP A 106 -7.76 14.87 -18.42
CA ASP A 106 -6.97 15.11 -19.64
C ASP A 106 -6.13 16.39 -19.46
#